data_AF-A0A444ZJT5-F1
#
_entry.id   AF-A0A444ZJT5-F1
#
_cell.length_a   1.000
_cell.length_b   1.000
_cell.length_c   1.000
_cell.angle_alpha   90.00
_cell.angle_beta   90.00
_cell.angle_gamma   90.00
#
_symmetry.space_group_name_H-M   'P 1'
#
loop_
_entity.id
_entity.type
_entity.pdbx_description
1 polymer ?
#
loop_
_entity_poly.entity_id
_entity_poly.type
_entity_poly.pdbx_seq_one_letter_code
_entity_poly.pdbx_strand_id
1 'polypeptide(L)'
;MLKMQFSQWIEQASEPNKEAVIKALLGAKEAMLGIRYHMRLMGEAAGVPIEPKSQTKLLDATLNLEGVLLAGVPGVGGFDAVFAVTLGDSSSNVTKTWSSLNVLALLVKEDPCGVSLESADPRTNEIT
;
A
#
# COMPACT_ATOMS: atom_id res chain seq x y z
N MET A 1 15.72 -1.47 -17.89
CA MET A 1 14.84 -0.61 -17.06
C MET A 1 15.06 -1.05 -15.63
N LEU A 2 15.61 -0.17 -14.79
CA LEU A 2 16.43 -0.52 -13.62
C LEU A 2 15.58 -0.90 -12.38
N LYS A 3 15.71 -2.17 -11.95
CA LYS A 3 15.28 -2.67 -10.63
C LYS A 3 16.10 -1.99 -9.53
N MET A 4 15.69 -0.81 -9.06
CA MET A 4 16.43 -0.16 -7.97
C MET A 4 15.94 -0.60 -6.60
N GLN A 5 16.85 -1.13 -5.79
CA GLN A 5 16.62 -1.38 -4.36
C GLN A 5 16.67 -0.06 -3.59
N PHE A 6 15.94 0.04 -2.48
CA PHE A 6 15.83 1.27 -1.68
C PHE A 6 17.18 1.83 -1.19
N SER A 7 18.18 0.98 -0.96
CA SER A 7 19.55 1.40 -0.61
C SER A 7 20.19 2.26 -1.71
N GLN A 8 19.85 2.01 -2.96
CA GLN A 8 20.35 2.75 -4.13
C GLN A 8 19.65 4.12 -4.30
N TRP A 9 18.58 4.39 -3.54
CA TRP A 9 17.89 5.69 -3.58
C TRP A 9 18.71 6.76 -2.86
N ILE A 10 19.35 6.39 -1.74
CA ILE A 10 20.22 7.30 -0.99
C ILE A 10 21.42 7.74 -1.83
N GLU A 11 21.99 6.84 -2.63
CA GLU A 11 23.13 7.14 -3.51
C GLU A 11 22.80 8.16 -4.62
N GLN A 12 21.52 8.28 -5.00
CA GLN A 12 21.06 9.25 -6.00
C GLN A 12 20.61 10.59 -5.41
N ALA A 13 20.56 10.72 -4.09
CA ALA A 13 20.15 11.94 -3.41
C ALA A 13 21.30 12.97 -3.44
N SER A 14 21.38 13.76 -4.52
CA SER A 14 22.41 14.81 -4.66
C SER A 14 22.15 16.04 -3.77
N GLU A 15 20.92 16.17 -3.23
CA GLU A 15 20.44 17.34 -2.50
C GLU A 15 20.02 16.95 -1.06
N PRO A 16 20.38 17.75 -0.03
CA PRO A 16 20.05 17.44 1.37
C PRO A 16 18.56 17.20 1.64
N ASN A 17 17.68 17.96 0.97
CA ASN A 17 16.23 17.80 1.10
C ASN A 17 15.74 16.44 0.54
N LYS A 18 16.35 15.95 -0.54
CA LYS A 18 16.01 14.63 -1.11
C LYS A 18 16.42 13.52 -0.17
N GLU A 19 17.59 13.64 0.46
CA GLU A 19 18.08 12.68 1.43
C GLU A 19 17.12 12.55 2.64
N ALA A 20 16.65 13.68 3.18
CA ALA A 20 15.70 13.70 4.28
C ALA A 20 14.36 13.00 3.92
N VAL A 21 13.82 13.29 2.74
CA VAL A 21 12.60 12.64 2.24
C VAL A 21 12.80 11.13 2.06
N ILE A 22 13.90 10.71 1.46
CA ILE A 22 14.19 9.28 1.25
C ILE A 22 14.34 8.56 2.60
N LYS A 23 15.01 9.17 3.58
CA LYS A 23 15.08 8.63 4.94
C LYS A 23 13.70 8.49 5.58
N ALA A 24 12.83 9.48 5.41
CA ALA A 24 11.46 9.40 5.93
C ALA A 24 10.64 8.29 5.26
N LEU A 25 10.74 8.14 3.93
CA LEU A 25 10.08 7.06 3.18
C LEU A 25 10.59 5.68 3.61
N LEU A 26 11.90 5.53 3.82
CA LEU A 26 12.48 4.30 4.35
C LEU A 26 11.98 4.01 5.77
N GLY A 27 11.95 5.02 6.63
CA GLY A 27 11.39 4.91 7.98
C GLY A 27 9.92 4.47 7.97
N ALA A 28 9.11 5.01 7.05
CA ALA A 28 7.71 4.60 6.89
C ALA A 28 7.59 3.13 6.44
N LYS A 29 8.46 2.67 5.54
CA LYS A 29 8.51 1.27 5.11
C LYS A 29 8.87 0.33 6.25
N GLU A 30 9.91 0.64 7.01
CA GLU A 30 10.32 -0.16 8.17
C GLU A 30 9.23 -0.18 9.26
N ALA A 31 8.60 0.96 9.52
CA ALA A 31 7.47 1.04 10.45
C ALA A 31 6.31 0.14 10.00
N MET A 32 5.98 0.12 8.70
CA MET A 32 4.93 -0.74 8.15
C MET A 32 5.27 -2.23 8.27
N LEU A 33 6.54 -2.62 8.04
CA LEU A 33 7.00 -3.99 8.27
C LEU A 33 6.84 -4.39 9.74
N GLY A 34 7.19 -3.50 10.66
CA GLY A 34 6.98 -3.67 12.10
C GLY A 34 5.51 -3.82 12.47
N ILE A 35 4.63 -2.96 11.93
CA ILE A 35 3.17 -3.04 12.13
C ILE A 35 2.65 -4.40 11.67
N ARG A 36 2.99 -4.84 10.45
CA ARG A 36 2.58 -6.16 9.93
C ARG A 36 3.08 -7.31 10.81
N TYR A 37 4.32 -7.24 11.27
CA TYR A 37 4.88 -8.23 12.18
C TYR A 37 4.08 -8.32 13.49
N HIS A 38 3.81 -7.19 14.14
CA HIS A 38 3.03 -7.17 15.36
C HIS A 38 1.57 -7.56 15.16
N MET A 39 0.95 -7.21 14.03
CA MET A 39 -0.41 -7.68 13.68
C MET A 39 -0.47 -9.20 13.56
N ARG A 40 0.54 -9.84 12.97
CA ARG A 40 0.63 -11.31 12.90
C ARG A 40 0.78 -11.94 14.27
N LEU A 41 1.70 -11.44 15.10
CA LEU A 41 1.88 -11.94 16.48
C LEU A 41 0.62 -11.78 17.32
N MET A 42 -0.05 -10.64 17.20
CA MET A 42 -1.32 -10.39 17.88
C MET A 42 -2.40 -11.37 17.41
N GLY A 43 -2.50 -11.63 16.11
CA GLY A 43 -3.43 -12.63 15.56
C GLY A 43 -3.13 -14.05 16.06
N GLU A 44 -1.86 -14.44 16.11
CA GLU A 44 -1.44 -15.74 16.67
C GLU A 44 -1.79 -15.88 18.16
N ALA A 45 -1.45 -14.87 18.97
CA ALA A 45 -1.73 -14.87 20.40
C ALA A 45 -3.23 -14.89 20.71
N ALA A 46 -4.05 -14.21 19.90
CA ALA A 46 -5.49 -14.14 20.06
C ALA A 46 -6.24 -15.30 19.37
N GLY A 47 -5.56 -16.16 18.60
CA GLY A 47 -6.18 -17.23 17.82
C GLY A 47 -7.11 -16.72 16.70
N VAL A 48 -6.85 -15.52 16.17
CA VAL A 48 -7.67 -14.90 15.11
C VAL A 48 -6.80 -14.48 13.91
N PRO A 49 -7.29 -14.63 12.67
CA PRO A 49 -6.46 -14.42 11.48
C PRO A 49 -6.39 -12.94 11.07
N ILE A 50 -5.68 -12.09 11.81
CA ILE A 50 -5.55 -10.65 11.51
C ILE A 50 -4.80 -10.41 10.20
N GLU A 51 -3.60 -10.99 10.03
CA GLU A 51 -2.93 -11.10 8.73
C GLU A 51 -2.75 -12.60 8.42
N PRO A 52 -3.73 -13.25 7.79
CA PRO A 52 -3.66 -14.66 7.46
C PRO A 52 -2.51 -14.96 6.49
N LYS A 53 -2.03 -16.22 6.47
CA LYS A 53 -0.91 -16.66 5.61
C LYS A 53 -1.11 -16.32 4.12
N SER A 54 -2.33 -16.35 3.61
CA SER A 54 -2.64 -15.94 2.23
C SER A 54 -2.38 -14.46 2.00
N GLN A 55 -2.80 -13.58 2.92
CA GLN A 55 -2.53 -12.15 2.85
C GLN A 55 -1.05 -11.85 3.04
N THR A 56 -0.36 -12.54 3.95
CA THR A 56 1.10 -12.38 4.08
C THR A 56 1.81 -12.64 2.76
N LYS A 57 1.49 -13.75 2.08
CA LYS A 57 2.09 -14.08 0.77
C LYS A 57 1.78 -13.02 -0.30
N LEU A 58 0.54 -12.55 -0.38
CA LEU A 58 0.13 -11.50 -1.33
C LEU A 58 0.88 -10.19 -1.05
N LEU A 59 0.94 -9.76 0.21
CA LEU A 59 1.57 -8.51 0.63
C LEU A 59 3.09 -8.55 0.48
N ASP A 60 3.73 -9.70 0.73
CA ASP A 60 5.17 -9.87 0.50
C ASP A 60 5.51 -9.83 -0.99
N ALA A 61 4.68 -10.45 -1.85
CA ALA A 61 4.82 -10.30 -3.28
C ALA A 61 4.61 -8.84 -3.73
N THR A 62 3.61 -8.16 -3.15
CA THR A 62 3.28 -6.76 -3.46
C THR A 62 4.42 -5.80 -3.07
N LEU A 63 5.00 -5.95 -1.87
CA LEU A 63 6.13 -5.13 -1.41
C LEU A 63 7.41 -5.30 -2.23
N ASN A 64 7.53 -6.41 -2.97
CA ASN A 64 8.64 -6.66 -3.88
C ASN A 64 8.43 -6.05 -5.27
N LEU A 65 7.26 -5.48 -5.56
CA LEU A 65 7.01 -4.76 -6.80
C LEU A 65 7.70 -3.40 -6.79
N GLU A 66 8.24 -3.04 -7.94
CA GLU A 66 8.87 -1.73 -8.14
C GLU A 66 7.86 -0.60 -7.88
N GLY A 67 8.30 0.41 -7.13
CA GLY A 67 7.50 1.58 -6.80
C GLY A 67 6.48 1.38 -5.68
N VAL A 68 6.33 0.18 -5.11
CA VAL A 68 5.53 -0.02 -3.89
C VAL A 68 6.33 0.44 -2.67
N LEU A 69 5.79 1.40 -1.93
CA LEU A 69 6.34 1.90 -0.68
C LEU A 69 5.85 1.05 0.51
N LEU A 70 4.53 0.90 0.63
CA LEU A 70 3.85 0.23 1.75
C LEU A 70 2.81 -0.76 1.21
N ALA A 71 2.55 -1.81 1.97
CA ALA A 71 1.38 -2.66 1.77
C ALA A 71 0.95 -3.25 3.13
N GLY A 72 -0.33 -3.52 3.30
CA GLY A 72 -0.85 -4.08 4.56
C GLY A 72 -2.31 -4.54 4.46
N VAL A 73 -2.80 -5.13 5.55
CA VAL A 73 -4.22 -5.42 5.74
C VAL A 73 -4.84 -4.25 6.53
N PRO A 74 -5.89 -3.58 6.02
CA PRO A 74 -6.52 -2.48 6.72
C PRO A 74 -7.47 -2.97 7.83
N GLY A 75 -7.80 -2.07 8.76
CA GLY A 75 -8.82 -2.29 9.78
C GLY A 75 -8.49 -3.45 10.72
N VAL A 76 -9.50 -4.28 11.01
CA VAL A 76 -9.38 -5.43 11.94
C VAL A 76 -8.57 -6.59 11.38
N GLY A 77 -8.25 -6.58 10.08
CA GLY A 77 -7.56 -7.67 9.40
C GLY A 77 -8.50 -8.65 8.69
N GLY A 78 -8.00 -9.86 8.42
CA GLY A 78 -8.76 -10.94 7.80
C GLY A 78 -8.51 -11.05 6.29
N PHE A 79 -9.59 -11.34 5.56
CA PHE A 79 -9.53 -11.76 4.15
C PHE A 79 -10.14 -10.74 3.18
N ASP A 80 -10.75 -9.67 3.68
CA ASP A 80 -11.62 -8.79 2.90
C ASP A 80 -10.82 -7.87 1.96
N ALA A 81 -9.89 -7.10 2.50
CA ALA A 81 -9.13 -6.12 1.74
C ALA A 81 -7.64 -6.13 2.08
N VAL A 82 -6.86 -5.61 1.14
CA VAL A 82 -5.46 -5.21 1.34
C VAL A 82 -5.26 -3.82 0.73
N PHE A 83 -4.24 -3.10 1.16
CA PHE A 83 -3.86 -1.84 0.53
C PHE A 83 -2.39 -1.88 0.10
N ALA A 84 -2.07 -1.05 -0.90
CA ALA A 84 -0.71 -0.74 -1.30
C ALA A 84 -0.60 0.76 -1.54
N VAL A 85 0.51 1.36 -1.11
CA VAL A 85 0.87 2.75 -1.41
C VAL A 85 2.03 2.72 -2.39
N THR A 86 1.82 3.29 -3.57
CA THR A 86 2.83 3.34 -4.64
C THR A 86 3.35 4.75 -4.86
N LEU A 87 4.57 4.85 -5.36
CA LEU A 87 5.20 6.10 -5.79
C LEU A 87 5.12 6.23 -7.31
N GLY A 88 4.74 7.41 -7.78
CA GLY A 88 4.52 7.69 -9.22
C GLY A 88 3.46 6.79 -9.85
N ASP A 89 3.63 6.48 -11.14
CA ASP A 89 2.67 5.71 -11.94
C ASP A 89 2.79 4.18 -11.79
N SER A 90 3.36 3.73 -10.66
CA SER A 90 3.68 2.32 -10.41
C SER A 90 2.45 1.45 -10.06
N SER A 91 1.26 2.05 -9.98
CA SER A 91 0.00 1.35 -9.66
C SER A 91 -0.35 0.26 -10.69
N SER A 92 0.03 0.43 -11.95
CA SER A 92 -0.27 -0.54 -13.02
C SER A 92 0.34 -1.92 -12.78
N ASN A 93 1.52 -2.00 -12.17
CA ASN A 93 2.17 -3.26 -11.82
C ASN A 93 1.40 -3.98 -10.71
N VAL A 94 1.00 -3.24 -9.68
CA VAL A 94 0.19 -3.76 -8.57
C VAL A 94 -1.15 -4.29 -9.11
N THR A 95 -1.86 -3.49 -9.91
CA THR A 95 -3.15 -3.89 -10.49
C THR A 95 -3.04 -5.17 -11.31
N LYS A 96 -2.00 -5.31 -12.15
CA LYS A 96 -1.76 -6.54 -12.93
C LYS A 96 -1.47 -7.74 -12.05
N THR A 97 -0.57 -7.61 -11.07
CA THR A 97 -0.23 -8.70 -10.15
C THR A 97 -1.43 -9.13 -9.33
N TRP A 98 -2.18 -8.18 -8.77
CA TRP A 98 -3.40 -8.47 -7.99
C TRP A 98 -4.46 -9.15 -8.85
N SER A 99 -4.68 -8.68 -10.08
CA SER A 99 -5.63 -9.30 -11.01
C SER A 99 -5.29 -10.76 -11.31
N SER A 100 -4.00 -11.09 -11.49
CA SER A 100 -3.55 -12.49 -11.68
C SER A 100 -3.76 -13.39 -10.47
N LEU A 101 -4.00 -12.81 -9.29
CA LEU A 101 -4.26 -13.49 -8.02
C LEU A 101 -5.74 -13.39 -7.61
N ASN A 102 -6.63 -12.99 -8.53
CA ASN A 102 -8.06 -12.76 -8.29
C ASN A 102 -8.35 -11.71 -7.21
N VAL A 103 -7.50 -10.69 -7.11
CA VAL A 103 -7.67 -9.53 -6.23
C VAL A 103 -8.03 -8.32 -7.09
N LEU A 104 -9.20 -7.73 -6.84
CA LEU A 104 -9.64 -6.51 -7.53
C LEU A 104 -8.90 -5.29 -6.97
N ALA A 105 -8.13 -4.61 -7.81
CA ALA A 105 -7.51 -3.36 -7.44
C ALA A 105 -8.50 -2.19 -7.63
N LEU A 106 -8.72 -1.43 -6.56
CA LEU A 106 -9.46 -0.17 -6.59
C LEU A 106 -8.46 0.97 -6.41
N LEU A 107 -8.25 1.76 -7.46
CA LEU A 107 -7.40 2.93 -7.37
C LEU A 107 -8.16 4.01 -6.58
N VAL A 108 -7.65 4.33 -5.40
CA VAL A 108 -8.22 5.32 -4.50
C VAL A 108 -7.26 6.49 -4.33
N LYS A 109 -7.83 7.66 -4.05
CA LYS A 109 -7.10 8.84 -3.57
C LYS A 109 -7.68 9.23 -2.21
N GLU A 110 -6.91 9.97 -1.43
CA GLU A 110 -7.44 10.60 -0.23
C GLU A 110 -8.59 11.54 -0.60
N ASP A 111 -9.65 11.51 0.22
CA ASP A 111 -10.79 12.39 0.11
C ASP A 111 -10.89 13.20 1.40
N PRO A 112 -10.61 14.52 1.37
CA PRO A 112 -10.68 15.36 2.56
C PRO A 112 -12.12 15.74 2.93
N CYS A 113 -13.07 15.53 2.02
CA CYS A 113 -14.47 15.89 2.19
C CYS A 113 -15.21 14.70 2.82
N GLY A 114 -15.34 14.68 4.15
CA GLY A 114 -16.01 13.60 4.88
C GLY A 114 -17.49 13.41 4.47
N VAL A 115 -18.43 13.96 5.24
CA VAL A 115 -19.85 13.93 4.87
C VAL A 115 -20.20 15.25 4.18
N SER A 116 -20.73 15.19 2.97
CA SER A 116 -21.15 16.35 2.18
C SER A 116 -22.62 16.24 1.79
N LEU A 117 -23.32 17.37 1.73
CA LEU A 117 -24.69 17.44 1.21
C LEU A 117 -24.64 17.65 -0.30
N GLU A 118 -25.18 16.69 -1.04
CA GLU A 118 -25.33 16.77 -2.49
C GLU A 118 -26.63 17.50 -2.86
N SER A 119 -26.56 18.47 -3.79
CA SER A 119 -27.73 19.21 -4.25
C SER A 119 -28.62 18.42 -5.22
N ALA A 120 -28.08 17.36 -5.82
CA ALA A 120 -28.76 16.45 -6.75
C ALA A 120 -28.09 15.06 -6.73
N ASP A 121 -28.65 14.06 -7.42
CA ASP A 121 -28.04 12.73 -7.51
C ASP A 121 -26.70 12.79 -8.27
N PRO A 122 -25.55 12.51 -7.63
CA PRO A 122 -24.24 12.65 -8.26
C PRO A 122 -24.03 11.70 -9.44
N ARG A 123 -24.83 10.62 -9.57
CA ARG A 123 -24.79 9.72 -10.73
C ARG A 123 -25.38 10.34 -12.00
N THR A 124 -26.09 11.46 -11.87
CA THR A 124 -26.67 12.19 -13.01
C THR A 124 -25.69 13.16 -13.65
N ASN A 125 -24.55 13.42 -13.01
CA ASN A 125 -23.45 14.13 -13.64
C ASN A 125 -22.80 13.16 -14.64
N GLU A 126 -22.92 13.47 -15.93
CA GLU A 126 -22.28 12.69 -17.00
C GLU A 126 -20.78 12.55 -16.71
N ILE A 127 -20.28 11.32 -16.83
CA ILE A 127 -18.84 11.04 -16.82
C ILE A 127 -18.32 11.50 -18.20
N THR A 128 -17.97 12.78 -18.33
CA THR A 128 -17.31 13.32 -19.53
C THR A 128 -15.85 12.91 -19.59
#